data_AF-A0A7X9F942-F1
#
_entry.id   AF-A0A7X9F942-F1
#
_cell.length_a   1.000
_cell.length_b   1.000
_cell.length_c   1.000
_cell.angle_alpha   90.00
_cell.angle_beta   90.00
_cell.angle_gamma   90.00
#
_symmetry.space_group_name_H-M   'P 1'
#
loop_
_entity.id
_entity.type
_entity.pdbx_description
1 polymer ?
#
loop_
_entity_poly.entity_id
_entity_poly.type
_entity_poly.pdbx_seq_one_letter_code
_entity_poly.pdbx_strand_id
1 'polypeptide(L)'
;MKNKFLFALSAACIAVLISCSSKPEPMDKVIERSLSSAKEHYLKLAEVMKDKPDLLPRTIDTAGKLITARSNWWTSGFVPGTLWYLYEYTGDSKILEYAIEMTSRVEKEKNNKGTHDLGFMLYCSFGNGLRLTG
;
A
#
# COMPACT_ATOMS: atom_id res chain seq x y z
N MET A 1 26.23 49.48 -15.29
CA MET A 1 25.87 48.36 -14.37
C MET A 1 24.38 48.03 -14.37
N LYS A 2 23.47 49.03 -14.38
CA LYS A 2 22.01 48.81 -14.40
C LYS A 2 21.50 47.95 -15.57
N ASN A 3 22.04 48.13 -16.78
CA ASN A 3 21.58 47.38 -17.96
C ASN A 3 21.97 45.90 -17.94
N LYS A 4 23.12 45.54 -17.33
CA LYS A 4 23.50 44.12 -17.15
C LYS A 4 22.62 43.42 -16.13
N PHE A 5 22.17 44.15 -15.10
CA PHE A 5 21.22 43.65 -14.11
C PHE A 5 19.82 43.46 -14.70
N LEU A 6 19.34 44.39 -15.54
CA LEU A 6 18.07 44.26 -16.26
C LEU A 6 18.06 43.07 -17.22
N PHE A 7 19.16 42.84 -17.96
CA PHE A 7 19.30 41.69 -18.85
C PHE A 7 19.33 40.36 -18.08
N ALA A 8 20.02 40.30 -16.94
CA ALA A 8 20.03 39.13 -16.08
C ALA A 8 18.65 38.83 -15.47
N LEU A 9 17.89 39.87 -15.07
CA LEU A 9 16.54 39.72 -14.55
C LEU A 9 15.56 39.20 -15.61
N SER A 10 15.64 39.72 -16.85
CA SER A 10 14.82 39.24 -17.97
C SER A 10 15.17 37.81 -18.39
N ALA A 11 16.45 37.43 -18.38
CA ALA A 11 16.87 36.06 -18.67
C ALA A 11 16.39 35.05 -17.61
N ALA A 12 16.39 35.45 -16.33
CA ALA A 12 15.85 34.65 -15.24
C ALA A 12 14.32 34.47 -15.35
N CYS A 13 13.58 35.51 -15.76
CA CYS A 13 12.14 35.40 -16.02
C CYS A 13 11.81 34.44 -17.19
N ILE A 14 12.63 34.41 -18.24
CA ILE A 14 12.43 33.47 -19.37
C ILE A 14 12.71 32.02 -18.94
N ALA A 15 13.70 31.77 -18.09
CA ALA A 15 13.99 30.43 -17.57
C ALA A 15 12.86 29.88 -16.68
N VAL A 16 12.17 30.73 -15.92
CA VAL A 16 11.00 30.35 -15.11
C VAL A 16 9.80 29.97 -15.99
N LEU A 17 9.62 30.61 -17.15
CA LEU A 17 8.50 30.33 -18.07
C LEU A 17 8.67 29.02 -18.87
N ILE A 18 9.90 28.52 -19.03
CA ILE A 18 10.16 27.24 -19.72
C ILE A 18 9.96 26.03 -18.78
N SER A 19 9.94 26.25 -17.46
CA SER A 19 9.87 25.16 -16.47
C SER A 19 8.48 24.53 -16.32
N CYS A 20 7.43 25.10 -16.91
CA CYS A 20 6.03 24.66 -16.71
C CYS A 20 5.44 23.80 -17.83
N SER A 21 6.28 23.08 -18.58
CA SER A 21 5.81 22.19 -19.67
C SER A 21 6.24 20.73 -19.47
N SER A 22 6.14 20.19 -18.25
CA SER A 22 6.31 18.75 -18.05
C SER A 22 5.17 18.01 -18.73
N LYS A 23 5.49 17.21 -19.75
CA LYS A 23 4.51 16.25 -20.31
C LYS A 23 4.08 15.30 -19.18
N PRO A 24 2.79 14.91 -19.11
CA PRO A 24 2.35 13.91 -18.17
C PRO A 24 3.19 12.64 -18.29
N GLU A 25 3.56 12.06 -17.15
CA GLU A 25 4.26 10.78 -17.11
C GLU A 25 3.40 9.71 -17.83
N PRO A 26 3.99 8.87 -18.69
CA PRO A 26 3.29 7.73 -19.28
C PRO A 26 2.66 6.82 -18.21
N MET A 27 1.45 6.31 -18.47
CA MET A 27 0.69 5.55 -17.46
C MET A 27 1.39 4.29 -16.99
N ASP A 28 2.12 3.60 -17.88
CA ASP A 28 2.95 2.44 -17.55
C ASP A 28 3.99 2.78 -16.47
N LYS A 29 4.62 3.96 -16.56
CA LYS A 29 5.59 4.43 -15.57
C LYS A 29 4.94 4.81 -14.26
N VAL A 30 3.74 5.40 -14.30
CA VAL A 30 2.95 5.66 -13.09
C VAL A 30 2.59 4.35 -12.38
N ILE A 31 2.14 3.34 -13.11
CA ILE A 31 1.79 2.01 -12.57
C ILE A 31 3.02 1.34 -11.94
N GLU A 32 4.13 1.26 -12.68
CA GLU A 32 5.37 0.64 -12.23
C GLU A 32 5.87 1.30 -10.93
N ARG A 33 5.96 2.64 -10.91
CA ARG A 33 6.41 3.40 -9.74
C ARG A 33 5.46 3.23 -8.54
N SER A 34 4.15 3.23 -8.78
CA SER A 34 3.14 3.14 -7.72
C SER A 34 3.14 1.76 -7.07
N LEU A 35 3.19 0.69 -7.87
CA LEU A 35 3.22 -0.68 -7.36
C LEU A 35 4.56 -1.02 -6.68
N SER A 36 5.68 -0.51 -7.21
CA SER A 36 6.99 -0.62 -6.57
C SER A 36 6.98 0.06 -5.19
N SER A 37 6.44 1.28 -5.10
CA SER A 37 6.30 1.98 -3.81
C SER A 37 5.36 1.25 -2.85
N ALA A 38 4.24 0.71 -3.34
CA ALA A 38 3.30 -0.07 -2.54
C ALA A 38 3.97 -1.33 -1.97
N LYS A 39 4.76 -2.06 -2.78
CA LYS A 39 5.53 -3.22 -2.34
C LYS A 39 6.43 -2.87 -1.15
N GLU A 40 7.24 -1.83 -1.28
CA GLU A 40 8.17 -1.40 -0.23
C GLU A 40 7.45 -0.96 1.06
N HIS A 41 6.32 -0.26 0.93
CA HIS A 41 5.50 0.13 2.08
C HIS A 41 4.89 -1.08 2.80
N TYR A 42 4.36 -2.05 2.04
CA TYR A 42 3.75 -3.24 2.62
C TYR A 42 4.78 -4.19 3.23
N LEU A 43 5.98 -4.30 2.66
CA LEU A 43 7.09 -5.02 3.29
C LEU A 43 7.43 -4.41 4.66
N LYS A 44 7.62 -3.08 4.71
CA LYS A 44 7.92 -2.38 5.98
C LYS A 44 6.79 -2.54 6.99
N LEU A 45 5.54 -2.42 6.55
CA LEU A 45 4.38 -2.63 7.40
C LEU A 45 4.35 -4.05 7.96
N ALA A 46 4.62 -5.05 7.12
CA ALA A 46 4.67 -6.45 7.55
C ALA A 46 5.78 -6.71 8.57
N GLU A 47 6.97 -6.13 8.39
CA GLU A 47 8.04 -6.19 9.39
C GLU A 47 7.59 -5.59 10.74
N VAL A 48 6.94 -4.42 10.75
CA VAL A 48 6.42 -3.78 11.97
C VAL A 48 5.35 -4.65 12.68
N MET A 49 4.64 -5.48 11.92
CA MET A 49 3.58 -6.34 12.44
C MET A 49 4.10 -7.67 13.03
N LYS A 50 5.37 -8.05 12.79
CA LYS A 50 5.98 -9.25 13.40
C LYS A 50 5.95 -9.21 14.92
N ASP A 51 6.18 -8.04 15.50
CA ASP A 51 6.16 -7.84 16.97
C ASP A 51 4.73 -7.73 17.54
N LYS A 52 3.69 -7.88 16.71
CA LYS A 52 2.28 -7.71 17.07
C LYS A 52 1.47 -8.91 16.62
N PRO A 53 1.75 -10.11 17.18
CA PRO A 53 0.98 -11.31 16.85
C PRO A 53 -0.51 -11.08 17.16
N ASP A 54 -1.38 -11.72 16.39
CA ASP A 54 -2.85 -11.62 16.47
C ASP A 54 -3.49 -10.27 16.11
N LEU A 55 -2.68 -9.28 15.72
CA LEU A 55 -3.15 -7.96 15.32
C LEU A 55 -2.94 -7.75 13.82
N LEU A 56 -3.80 -6.93 13.23
CA LEU A 56 -3.77 -6.52 11.82
C LEU A 56 -3.77 -4.99 11.74
N PRO A 57 -3.08 -4.37 10.76
CA PRO A 57 -3.12 -2.93 10.58
C PRO A 57 -4.53 -2.45 10.23
N ARG A 58 -4.91 -1.29 10.77
CA ARG A 58 -6.22 -0.67 10.51
C ARG A 58 -6.09 0.73 9.94
N THR A 59 -5.42 1.62 10.66
CA THR A 59 -5.30 3.04 10.27
C THR A 59 -4.07 3.66 10.92
N ILE A 60 -3.70 4.85 10.46
CA ILE A 60 -2.83 5.76 11.20
C ILE A 60 -3.73 6.80 11.89
N ASP A 61 -3.44 7.13 13.15
CA ASP A 61 -4.16 8.20 13.86
C ASP A 61 -3.63 9.59 13.50
N THR A 62 -4.24 10.63 14.06
CA THR A 62 -3.85 12.04 13.80
C THR A 62 -2.45 12.38 14.32
N ALA A 63 -1.87 11.57 15.21
CA ALA A 63 -0.52 11.73 15.72
C ALA A 63 0.52 10.94 14.91
N GLY A 64 0.10 10.25 13.84
CA GLY A 64 0.99 9.44 13.01
C GLY A 64 1.25 8.03 13.58
N LYS A 65 0.51 7.58 14.59
CA LYS A 65 0.69 6.27 15.19
C LYS A 65 -0.14 5.21 14.48
N LEU A 66 0.48 4.05 14.25
CA LEU A 66 -0.23 2.87 13.74
C LEU A 66 -1.25 2.34 14.75
N ILE A 67 -2.51 2.36 14.36
CA ILE A 67 -3.61 1.70 15.04
C ILE A 67 -3.83 0.34 14.40
N THR A 68 -3.87 -0.69 15.24
CA THR A 68 -4.11 -2.08 14.86
C THR A 68 -5.44 -2.56 15.42
N ALA A 69 -5.95 -3.66 14.88
CA ALA A 69 -7.17 -4.30 15.33
C ALA A 69 -6.98 -5.82 15.39
N ARG A 70 -7.80 -6.50 16.19
CA ARG A 70 -7.91 -7.97 16.12
C ARG A 70 -8.71 -8.38 14.88
N SER A 71 -8.65 -9.66 14.54
CA SER A 71 -9.30 -10.19 13.34
C SER A 71 -10.82 -10.04 13.27
N ASN A 72 -11.51 -9.83 14.41
CA ASN A 72 -12.96 -9.64 14.45
C ASN A 72 -13.43 -8.26 13.92
N TRP A 73 -12.49 -7.37 13.64
CA TRP A 73 -12.80 -6.08 13.03
C TRP A 73 -13.02 -6.26 11.52
N TRP A 74 -14.05 -5.61 10.97
CA TRP A 74 -14.50 -5.86 9.58
C TRP A 74 -13.45 -5.60 8.49
N THR A 75 -12.45 -4.75 8.77
CA THR A 75 -11.36 -4.43 7.83
C THR A 75 -10.17 -5.41 7.88
N SER A 76 -10.26 -6.48 8.69
CA SER A 76 -9.14 -7.37 8.99
C SER A 76 -8.56 -8.09 7.78
N GLY A 77 -9.35 -8.31 6.73
CA GLY A 77 -8.91 -8.97 5.50
C GLY A 77 -8.26 -8.07 4.46
N PHE A 78 -8.27 -6.74 4.61
CA PHE A 78 -7.77 -5.84 3.56
C PHE A 78 -6.25 -5.86 3.41
N VAL A 79 -5.49 -5.78 4.50
CA VAL A 79 -4.01 -5.83 4.42
C VAL A 79 -3.52 -7.19 3.89
N PRO A 80 -4.01 -8.34 4.39
CA PRO A 80 -3.70 -9.63 3.78
C PRO A 80 -4.07 -9.67 2.28
N GLY A 81 -5.23 -9.14 1.91
CA GLY A 81 -5.67 -9.08 0.51
C GLY A 81 -4.76 -8.25 -0.38
N THR A 82 -4.29 -7.10 0.09
CA THR A 82 -3.32 -6.30 -0.67
C THR A 82 -1.97 -7.00 -0.81
N LEU A 83 -1.52 -7.74 0.20
CA LEU A 83 -0.31 -8.57 0.09
C LEU A 83 -0.49 -9.65 -0.99
N TRP A 84 -1.66 -10.27 -1.11
CA TRP A 84 -1.96 -11.18 -2.21
C TRP A 84 -1.93 -10.50 -3.58
N TYR A 85 -2.49 -9.30 -3.72
CA TYR A 85 -2.41 -8.54 -4.98
C TYR A 85 -0.98 -8.14 -5.33
N LEU A 86 -0.17 -7.77 -4.34
CA LEU A 86 1.25 -7.47 -4.55
C LEU A 86 2.03 -8.74 -4.93
N TYR A 87 1.71 -9.89 -4.35
CA TYR A 87 2.29 -11.16 -4.77
C TYR A 87 1.92 -11.49 -6.22
N GLU A 88 0.66 -11.36 -6.59
CA GLU A 88 0.18 -11.57 -7.96
C GLU A 88 0.89 -10.67 -8.97
N TYR A 89 1.16 -9.42 -8.61
CA TYR A 89 1.91 -8.49 -9.46
C TYR A 89 3.42 -8.80 -9.54
N THR A 90 4.04 -9.17 -8.42
CA THR A 90 5.51 -9.20 -8.30
C THR A 90 6.12 -10.60 -8.43
N GLY A 91 5.36 -11.66 -8.10
CA GLY A 91 5.90 -13.00 -7.88
C GLY A 91 6.85 -13.11 -6.68
N ASP A 92 6.95 -12.09 -5.83
CA ASP A 92 7.95 -12.01 -4.75
C ASP A 92 7.61 -12.98 -3.60
N SER A 93 8.48 -13.97 -3.39
CA SER A 93 8.32 -14.99 -2.33
C SER A 93 8.21 -14.40 -0.92
N LYS A 94 8.86 -13.26 -0.64
CA LYS A 94 8.77 -12.62 0.68
C LYS A 94 7.39 -11.98 0.90
N ILE A 95 6.80 -11.43 -0.16
CA ILE A 95 5.42 -10.92 -0.12
C ILE A 95 4.45 -12.09 0.09
N LEU A 96 4.67 -13.23 -0.57
CA LEU A 96 3.87 -14.44 -0.38
C LEU A 96 3.89 -14.91 1.07
N GLU A 97 5.08 -14.98 1.69
CA GLU A 97 5.21 -15.35 3.10
C GLU A 97 4.36 -14.44 4.01
N TYR A 98 4.41 -13.13 3.79
CA TYR A 98 3.58 -12.19 4.55
C TYR A 98 2.09 -12.28 4.23
N ALA A 99 1.73 -12.54 2.98
CA ALA A 99 0.34 -12.73 2.59
C ALA A 99 -0.27 -13.94 3.33
N ILE A 100 0.45 -15.07 3.37
CA ILE A 100 0.06 -16.27 4.09
C ILE A 100 -0.02 -16.00 5.60
N GLU A 101 1.03 -15.42 6.17
CA GLU A 101 1.11 -15.14 7.61
C GLU A 101 -0.04 -14.24 8.08
N MET A 102 -0.25 -13.09 7.41
CA MET A 102 -1.31 -12.18 7.80
C MET A 102 -2.71 -12.75 7.52
N THR A 103 -2.88 -13.54 6.46
CA THR A 103 -4.13 -14.24 6.18
C THR A 103 -4.48 -15.20 7.32
N SER A 104 -3.49 -15.94 7.84
CA SER A 104 -3.70 -16.89 8.95
C SER A 104 -4.28 -16.23 10.21
N ARG A 105 -3.96 -14.95 10.47
CA ARG A 105 -4.49 -14.20 11.62
C ARG A 105 -6.02 -14.03 11.59
N VAL A 106 -6.63 -14.14 10.40
CA VAL A 106 -8.08 -13.99 10.18
C VAL A 106 -8.83 -15.32 10.27
N GLU A 107 -8.14 -16.45 10.37
CA GLU A 107 -8.75 -17.79 10.19
C GLU A 107 -9.95 -18.03 11.11
N LYS A 108 -9.87 -17.60 12.37
CA LYS A 108 -10.93 -17.85 13.36
C LYS A 108 -12.28 -17.23 12.96
N GLU A 109 -12.28 -16.22 12.10
CA GLU A 109 -13.47 -15.51 11.66
C GLU A 109 -14.34 -16.33 10.72
N LYS A 110 -13.86 -17.48 10.21
CA LYS A 110 -14.69 -18.48 9.50
C LYS A 110 -15.88 -18.99 10.32
N ASN A 111 -15.78 -18.90 11.65
CA ASN A 111 -16.83 -19.29 12.58
C ASN A 111 -17.64 -18.09 13.12
N ASN A 112 -17.29 -16.87 12.74
CA ASN A 112 -17.99 -15.67 13.18
C ASN A 112 -19.35 -15.58 12.47
N LYS A 113 -20.43 -15.50 13.25
CA LYS A 113 -21.82 -15.43 12.75
C LYS A 113 -22.49 -14.09 13.06
N GLY A 114 -21.73 -13.12 13.58
CA GLY A 114 -22.25 -11.86 14.13
C GLY A 114 -22.12 -10.66 13.19
N THR A 115 -21.62 -10.83 11.96
CA THR A 115 -21.41 -9.74 11.01
C THR A 115 -21.72 -10.15 9.57
N HIS A 116 -22.15 -9.18 8.76
CA HIS A 116 -22.24 -9.32 7.31
C HIS A 116 -20.90 -9.11 6.57
N ASP A 117 -19.87 -8.65 7.28
CA ASP A 117 -18.58 -8.26 6.69
C ASP A 117 -17.61 -9.44 6.51
N LEU A 118 -18.07 -10.68 6.70
CA LEU A 118 -17.22 -11.87 6.52
C LEU A 118 -16.59 -11.94 5.13
N GLY A 119 -17.23 -11.36 4.12
CA GLY A 119 -16.64 -11.21 2.78
C GLY A 119 -15.37 -10.35 2.81
N PHE A 120 -15.39 -9.20 3.47
CA PHE A 120 -14.20 -8.36 3.60
C PHE A 120 -13.10 -9.02 4.44
N MET A 121 -13.50 -9.80 5.45
CA MET A 121 -12.56 -10.45 6.36
C MET A 121 -11.91 -11.67 5.69
N LEU A 122 -12.70 -12.60 5.16
CA LEU A 122 -12.24 -13.89 4.65
C LEU A 122 -12.05 -13.92 3.14
N TYR A 123 -12.94 -13.29 2.36
CA TYR A 123 -12.86 -13.36 0.90
C TYR A 123 -11.74 -12.48 0.34
N CYS A 124 -11.48 -11.32 0.95
CA CYS A 124 -10.29 -10.52 0.60
C CYS A 124 -8.98 -11.20 0.99
N SER A 125 -8.96 -12.00 2.06
CA SER A 125 -7.75 -12.70 2.55
C SER A 125 -7.65 -14.11 1.97
N PHE A 126 -8.29 -15.09 2.61
CA PHE A 126 -8.32 -16.50 2.18
C PHE A 126 -8.85 -16.68 0.77
N GLY A 127 -9.86 -15.90 0.35
CA GLY A 127 -10.40 -16.00 -1.02
C GLY A 127 -9.37 -15.67 -2.09
N ASN A 128 -8.55 -14.63 -1.88
CA ASN A 128 -7.43 -14.32 -2.77
C ASN A 128 -6.31 -15.35 -2.69
N GLY A 129 -6.00 -15.85 -1.48
CA GLY A 129 -5.03 -16.94 -1.32
C GLY A 129 -5.43 -18.18 -2.13
N LEU A 130 -6.67 -18.64 -1.97
CA LEU A 130 -7.21 -19.79 -2.72
C LEU A 130 -7.16 -19.56 -4.23
N ARG A 131 -7.55 -18.37 -4.70
CA ARG A 131 -7.53 -18.01 -6.13
C ARG A 131 -6.13 -18.11 -6.75
N LEU A 132 -5.08 -17.82 -5.99
CA LEU A 132 -3.71 -17.73 -6.48
C LEU A 132 -2.89 -19.01 -6.27
N THR A 133 -3.26 -19.85 -5.31
CA THR A 133 -2.44 -21.01 -4.89
C THR A 133 -3.18 -22.35 -4.86
N GLY A 134 -4.49 -22.37 -5.15
CA GLY A 134 -5.36 -23.55 -5.09
C GLY A 134 -5.64 -24.22 -6.42
#